data_AF-A0A1M5PYI8-F1
#
_entry.id   AF-A0A1M5PYI8-F1
#
_cell.length_a   1.000
_cell.length_b   1.000
_cell.length_c   1.000
_cell.angle_alpha   90.00
_cell.angle_beta   90.00
_cell.angle_gamma   90.00
#
_symmetry.space_group_name_H-M   'P 1'
#
loop_
_entity.id
_entity.type
_entity.pdbx_description
1 polymer ?
#
loop_
_entity_poly.entity_id
_entity_poly.type
_entity_poly.pdbx_seq_one_letter_code
_entity_poly.pdbx_strand_id
1 'polypeptide(L)' 'MPFTAVKLKPVSSAKQIKSADDAYSFMMHMRLSYLNKPHWQAAKQAISFAAASEDCETRAWRTFRAAANAEGWLLN' A
#
# COMPACT_ATOMS: atom_id res chain seq x y z
N MET A 1 -4.76 6.11 -14.48
CA MET A 1 -3.86 7.18 -13.96
C MET A 1 -2.47 6.57 -13.80
N PRO A 2 -1.35 7.27 -14.11
CA PRO A 2 -0.03 6.67 -13.98
C PRO A 2 0.28 6.35 -12.52
N PHE A 3 0.87 5.17 -12.31
CA PHE A 3 1.35 4.71 -11.02
C PHE A 3 2.32 5.75 -10.43
N THR A 4 1.87 6.47 -9.40
CA THR A 4 2.71 7.46 -8.73
C THR A 4 3.44 6.75 -7.61
N ALA A 5 4.75 6.57 -7.79
CA ALA A 5 5.59 5.91 -6.80
C ALA A 5 5.50 6.61 -5.44
N VAL A 6 5.25 5.83 -4.39
CA VAL A 6 5.12 6.34 -3.03
C VAL A 6 6.45 6.13 -2.31
N LYS A 7 7.05 7.22 -1.81
CA LYS A 7 8.21 7.17 -0.93
C LYS A 7 7.73 6.90 0.49
N LEU A 8 8.19 5.77 1.06
CA LEU A 8 7.90 5.41 2.44
C LEU A 8 9.10 5.76 3.32
N LYS A 9 8.81 6.14 4.57
CA LYS A 9 9.83 6.35 5.61
C LYS A 9 10.64 5.06 5.81
N PRO A 10 11.92 5.15 6.19
CA PRO A 10 12.82 4.01 6.37
C PRO A 10 12.38 3.01 7.46
N VAL A 11 11.37 3.34 8.27
CA VAL A 11 10.70 2.41 9.20
C VAL A 11 9.91 1.33 8.44
N SER A 12 9.41 1.65 7.24
CA SER A 12 9.00 0.67 6.25
C SER A 12 10.26 0.12 5.58
N SER A 13 10.52 -1.18 5.68
CA SER A 13 11.66 -1.82 5.00
C SER A 13 11.66 -1.65 3.47
N ALA A 14 10.59 -1.14 2.86
CA ALA A 14 10.55 -0.71 1.47
C ALA A 14 10.93 0.77 1.32
N LYS A 15 12.05 1.06 0.64
CA LYS A 15 12.48 2.43 0.31
C LYS A 15 11.54 3.16 -0.66
N GLN A 16 10.85 2.42 -1.52
CA GLN A 16 9.95 2.99 -2.53
C GLN A 16 9.07 1.88 -3.10
N ILE A 17 7.77 2.12 -3.19
CA ILE A 17 6.85 1.20 -3.87
C ILE A 17 6.57 1.70 -5.27
N LYS A 18 6.92 0.88 -6.26
CA LYS A 18 6.92 1.22 -7.71
C LYS A 18 5.85 0.51 -8.53
N SER A 19 5.18 -0.50 -7.96
CA SER A 19 4.10 -1.26 -8.60
C SER A 19 3.12 -1.80 -7.56
N ALA A 20 1.93 -2.22 -7.99
CA ALA A 20 0.96 -2.90 -7.13
C ALA A 20 1.51 -4.24 -6.57
N ASP A 21 2.33 -4.94 -7.35
CA ASP A 21 3.04 -6.15 -6.92
C ASP A 21 4.02 -5.87 -5.76
N ASP A 22 4.78 -4.77 -5.87
CA ASP A 22 5.69 -4.31 -4.82
C ASP A 22 4.92 -3.91 -3.55
N ALA A 23 3.73 -3.32 -3.72
CA ALA A 23 2.80 -3.01 -2.62
C ALA A 23 2.31 -4.28 -1.91
N TYR A 24 1.96 -5.30 -2.68
CA TYR A 24 1.51 -6.58 -2.16
C TYR A 24 2.61 -7.32 -1.41
N SER A 25 3.81 -7.41 -2.00
CA SER A 25 4.99 -7.96 -1.36
C SER A 25 5.34 -7.22 -0.07
N PHE A 26 5.30 -5.88 -0.10
CA PHE A 26 5.51 -5.06 1.08
C PHE A 26 4.48 -5.32 2.18
N MET A 27 3.20 -5.49 1.82
CA MET A 27 2.15 -5.87 2.77
C MET A 27 2.35 -7.28 3.36
N MET A 28 2.78 -8.25 2.56
CA MET A 28 3.09 -9.60 3.03
C MET A 28 4.27 -9.59 4.02
N HIS A 29 5.26 -8.72 3.78
CA HIS A 29 6.40 -8.53 4.68
C HIS A 29 6.09 -7.62 5.88
N MET A 30 4.91 -7.00 5.91
CA MET A 30 4.50 -6.13 7.01
C MET A 30 4.12 -6.96 8.25
N ARG A 31 4.54 -6.51 9.44
CA ARG A 31 4.19 -7.19 10.70
C ARG A 31 2.67 -7.29 10.86
N LEU A 32 2.21 -8.44 11.35
CA LEU A 32 0.80 -8.73 11.67
C LEU A 32 0.14 -7.64 12.53
N SER A 33 0.90 -6.96 13.40
CA SER A 33 0.40 -5.85 14.22
C SER A 33 -0.13 -4.67 13.40
N TYR A 34 0.42 -4.42 12.21
CA TYR A 34 -0.08 -3.38 11.30
C TYR A 34 -1.29 -3.89 10.52
N LEU A 35 -1.28 -5.15 10.07
CA LEU A 35 -2.40 -5.77 9.37
C LEU A 35 -3.69 -5.85 10.22
N ASN A 36 -3.56 -5.81 11.54
CA ASN A 36 -4.71 -5.78 12.45
C ASN A 36 -5.41 -4.40 12.53
N LYS A 37 -4.83 -3.36 11.92
CA LYS A 37 -5.45 -2.04 11.89
C LYS A 37 -6.47 -1.94 10.75
N PRO A 38 -7.61 -1.25 10.96
CA PRO A 38 -8.71 -1.23 9.99
C PRO A 38 -8.33 -0.62 8.64
N HIS A 39 -7.44 0.39 8.63
CA HIS A 39 -6.94 1.00 7.40
C HIS A 39 -6.08 0.04 6.56
N TRP A 40 -5.30 -0.83 7.21
CA TRP A 40 -4.49 -1.83 6.50
C TRP A 40 -5.31 -3.01 5.99
N GLN A 41 -6.39 -3.39 6.68
CA GLN A 41 -7.33 -4.39 6.18
C GLN A 41 -8.02 -3.93 4.89
N ALA A 42 -8.48 -2.68 4.85
CA ALA A 42 -9.07 -2.09 3.65
C ALA A 42 -8.07 -2.03 2.49
N ALA A 43 -6.81 -1.64 2.77
CA ALA A 43 -5.76 -1.63 1.77
C ALA A 43 -5.42 -3.04 1.27
N LYS A 44 -5.39 -4.05 2.15
CA LYS A 44 -5.12 -5.44 1.78
C LYS A 44 -6.21 -5.99 0.87
N GLN A 45 -7.48 -5.74 1.20
CA GLN A 45 -8.59 -6.13 0.33
C GLN A 45 -8.47 -5.46 -1.04
N ALA A 46 -8.25 -4.14 -1.06
CA ALA A 46 -8.16 -3.41 -2.31
C ALA A 46 -6.97 -3.88 -3.18
N ILE A 47 -5.80 -4.17 -2.60
CA ILE A 47 -4.64 -4.74 -3.31
C ILE A 47 -4.93 -6.15 -3.81
N SER A 48 -5.67 -6.97 -3.05
CA SER A 48 -6.07 -8.30 -3.50
C SER A 48 -6.95 -8.26 -4.76
N PHE A 49 -7.69 -7.16 -4.97
CA PHE A 49 -8.49 -6.92 -6.18
C PHE A 49 -7.74 -6.09 -7.24
N ALA A 50 -6.53 -5.60 -6.97
CA ALA A 50 -5.78 -4.75 -7.91
C ALA A 50 -5.50 -5.44 -9.24
N ALA A 51 -5.25 -6.75 -9.22
CA ALA A 51 -5.00 -7.55 -10.43
C ALA A 51 -6.24 -7.78 -11.30
N ALA A 52 -7.45 -7.40 -10.83
CA ALA A 52 -8.68 -7.62 -11.58
C ALA A 52 -8.92 -6.57 -12.69
N SER A 53 -8.44 -5.34 -12.53
CA SER A 53 -8.63 -4.25 -13.49
C SER A 53 -7.79 -3.02 -13.13
N GLU A 54 -7.44 -2.17 -14.11
CA GLU A 54 -6.73 -0.88 -13.87
C GLU A 54 -7.48 0.05 -12.91
N ASP A 55 -8.82 0.01 -12.91
CA ASP A 55 -9.66 0.78 -11.98
C ASP A 55 -9.49 0.27 -10.54
N CYS A 56 -9.40 -1.04 -10.37
CA CYS A 56 -9.13 -1.68 -9.09
C CYS A 56 -7.70 -1.40 -8.62
N GLU A 57 -6.71 -1.42 -9.51
CA GLU A 57 -5.33 -1.04 -9.20
C GLU A 57 -5.27 0.41 -8.68
N THR A 58 -5.94 1.33 -9.36
CA THR A 58 -5.99 2.74 -8.94
C THR A 58 -6.63 2.90 -7.56
N ARG A 59 -7.72 2.19 -7.28
CA ARG A 59 -8.38 2.20 -5.96
C ARG A 59 -7.51 1.57 -4.89
N ALA A 60 -6.89 0.43 -5.17
CA ALA A 60 -5.94 -0.22 -4.29
C ALA A 60 -4.82 0.71 -3.87
N TRP A 61 -4.29 1.47 -4.83
CA TRP A 61 -3.22 2.41 -4.58
C TRP A 61 -3.65 3.60 -3.73
N ARG A 62 -4.85 4.14 -3.98
CA ARG A 62 -5.42 5.20 -3.12
C ARG A 62 -5.60 4.72 -1.68
N THR A 63 -6.12 3.51 -1.48
CA THR A 63 -6.34 2.95 -0.14
C THR A 63 -5.01 2.66 0.57
N PHE A 64 -4.02 2.12 -0.15
CA PHE A 64 -2.67 1.93 0.37
C PHE A 64 -2.03 3.25 0.82
N ARG A 65 -2.11 4.28 -0.03
CA ARG A 65 -1.55 5.60 0.28
C ARG A 65 -2.25 6.23 1.48
N ALA A 66 -3.57 6.06 1.62
CA ALA A 66 -4.32 6.54 2.78
C ALA A 66 -3.89 5.81 4.07
N ALA A 67 -3.68 4.50 4.03
CA ALA A 67 -3.18 3.71 5.15
C ALA A 67 -1.74 4.12 5.54
N ALA A 68 -0.86 4.26 4.56
CA ALA A 68 0.50 4.74 4.77
C ALA A 68 0.53 6.17 5.33
N ASN A 69 -0.41 7.04 4.93
CA ASN A 69 -0.55 8.38 5.49
C ASN A 69 -1.01 8.35 6.95
N ALA A 70 -2.00 7.51 7.27
CA ALA A 70 -2.52 7.36 8.63
C ALA A 70 -1.45 6.89 9.62
N GLU A 71 -0.51 6.06 9.16
CA GLU A 71 0.65 5.63 9.95
C GLU A 71 1.83 6.61 9.91
N GLY A 72 1.70 7.72 9.16
CA GLY A 72 2.75 8.72 9.00
C GLY A 72 3.99 8.22 8.25
N TRP A 73 3.81 7.19 7.41
CA TRP A 73 4.88 6.57 6.63
C TRP A 73 5.17 7.27 5.32
N LEU A 74 4.25 8.11 4.84
CA LEU A 74 4.54 8.94 3.66
C LEU A 74 5.66 9.92 3.98
N LEU A 75 6.72 9.87 3.17
CA LEU A 75 7.66 10.97 3.05
C LEU A 75 7.02 11.98 2.10
N ASN A 76 6.61 13.12 2.65
CA ASN A 76 6.17 14.28 1.86
C ASN A 76 7.34 14.83 1.05
#